data_AF-A0A258TR88-F1
#
_entry.id   AF-A0A258TR88-F1
#
_cell.length_a   1.000
_cell.length_b   1.000
_cell.length_c   1.000
_cell.angle_alpha   90.00
_cell.angle_beta   90.00
_cell.angle_gamma   90.00
#
_symmetry.space_group_name_H-M   'P 1'
#
loop_
_entity.id
_entity.type
_entity.pdbx_description
1 polymer ?
#
loop_
_entity_poly.entity_id
_entity_poly.type
_entity_poly.pdbx_seq_one_letter_code
_entity_poly.pdbx_strand_id
1 'polypeptide(L)'
;MSTAKINELFDTLRAACARQFGFNPRRITAGMRYVGKEGHGKDLVHVFRDVGTHSQMVLKNTLVTLREKQGNKEGDKPHWTEAEKARYRSTDAEIDAEIEAKQAELDFTRDCALYRDHREQLLSHYTDWPGFQPDGPHPGEAARALIVALADARDPRLAAFAEHMHSNDPEHLAHLLLAPCHLEVEARKAAANRDGRADADI
;
A
#
# COMPACT_ATOMS: atom_id res chain seq x y z
N MET A 1 -3.60 23.48 6.35
CA MET A 1 -4.08 23.01 7.68
C MET A 1 -2.89 22.35 8.36
N SER A 2 -2.64 22.56 9.65
CA SER A 2 -1.45 22.02 10.33
C SER A 2 -1.57 20.53 10.60
N THR A 3 -0.43 19.84 10.68
CA THR A 3 -0.35 18.40 11.02
C THR A 3 -1.04 18.08 12.34
N ALA A 4 -0.86 18.92 13.36
CA ALA A 4 -1.51 18.77 14.66
C ALA A 4 -3.05 18.72 14.55
N LYS A 5 -3.64 19.64 13.78
CA LYS A 5 -5.10 19.66 13.57
C LYS A 5 -5.59 18.43 12.80
N ILE A 6 -4.79 17.91 11.87
CA ILE A 6 -5.15 16.68 11.14
C ILE A 6 -5.13 15.50 12.10
N ASN A 7 -4.14 15.41 12.99
CA ASN A 7 -4.07 14.35 14.00
C ASN A 7 -5.28 14.39 14.96
N GLU A 8 -5.68 15.57 15.44
CA GLU A 8 -6.89 15.73 16.26
C GLU A 8 -8.18 15.26 15.53
N LEU A 9 -8.28 15.52 14.22
CA LEU A 9 -9.40 15.00 13.44
C LEU A 9 -9.34 13.47 13.30
N PHE A 10 -8.15 12.89 13.15
CA PHE A 10 -7.99 11.43 13.14
C PHE A 10 -8.35 10.81 14.50
N ASP A 11 -8.02 11.45 15.61
CA ASP A 11 -8.45 11.00 16.95
C ASP A 11 -9.98 10.96 17.05
N THR A 12 -10.61 12.04 16.58
CA THR A 12 -12.07 12.15 16.56
C THR A 12 -12.70 11.11 15.63
N LEU A 13 -12.14 10.91 14.43
CA LEU A 13 -12.57 9.92 13.45
C LEU A 13 -12.50 8.51 14.04
N ARG A 14 -11.39 8.14 14.66
CA ARG A 14 -11.19 6.81 15.26
C ARG A 14 -12.22 6.52 16.34
N ALA A 15 -12.39 7.46 17.28
CA ALA A 15 -13.36 7.33 18.35
C ALA A 15 -14.80 7.24 17.80
N ALA A 16 -15.12 8.04 16.78
CA ALA A 16 -16.44 8.05 16.16
C ALA A 16 -16.73 6.77 15.37
N CYS A 17 -15.75 6.25 14.62
CA CYS A 17 -15.87 5.01 13.84
C CYS A 17 -15.98 3.77 14.73
N ALA A 18 -15.19 3.70 15.80
CA ALA A 18 -15.29 2.62 16.78
C ALA A 18 -16.68 2.59 17.43
N ARG A 19 -17.20 3.77 17.82
CA ARG A 19 -18.53 3.88 18.44
C ARG A 19 -19.68 3.56 17.47
N GLN A 20 -19.62 4.03 16.23
CA GLN A 20 -20.75 3.93 15.28
C GLN A 20 -20.78 2.59 14.51
N PHE A 21 -19.62 2.06 14.15
CA PHE A 21 -19.52 0.92 13.23
C PHE A 21 -18.76 -0.27 13.82
N GLY A 22 -18.20 -0.14 15.02
CA GLY A 22 -17.31 -1.15 15.59
C GLY A 22 -15.97 -1.25 14.85
N PHE A 23 -15.58 -0.22 14.11
CA PHE A 23 -14.32 -0.23 13.37
C PHE A 23 -13.12 -0.12 14.30
N ASN A 24 -12.10 -0.90 14.00
CA ASN A 24 -10.86 -0.92 14.74
C ASN A 24 -10.05 0.36 14.48
N PRO A 25 -9.68 1.13 15.53
CA PRO A 25 -8.87 2.34 15.40
C PRO A 25 -7.53 2.12 14.66
N ARG A 26 -6.87 0.97 14.82
CA ARG A 26 -5.60 0.64 14.14
C ARG A 26 -5.80 0.57 12.63
N ARG A 27 -6.90 -0.04 12.18
CA ARG A 27 -7.21 -0.13 10.75
C ARG A 27 -7.51 1.26 10.15
N ILE A 28 -8.21 2.11 10.88
CA ILE A 28 -8.46 3.50 10.47
C ILE A 28 -7.15 4.27 10.33
N THR A 29 -6.24 4.17 11.31
CA THR A 29 -4.92 4.83 11.24
C THR A 29 -4.09 4.35 10.04
N ALA A 30 -4.08 3.04 9.79
CA ALA A 30 -3.28 2.47 8.70
C ALA A 30 -3.85 2.74 7.30
N GLY A 31 -5.19 2.74 7.18
CA GLY A 31 -5.86 2.75 5.86
C GLY A 31 -6.30 4.12 5.37
N MET A 32 -6.52 5.10 6.26
CA MET A 32 -7.18 6.36 5.90
C MET A 32 -6.20 7.52 5.73
N ARG A 33 -6.44 8.34 4.70
CA ARG A 33 -5.81 9.66 4.54
C ARG A 33 -6.84 10.78 4.59
N TYR A 34 -6.43 11.94 5.12
CA TYR A 34 -7.23 13.16 5.07
C TYR A 34 -7.18 13.78 3.67
N VAL A 35 -8.35 14.05 3.08
CA VAL A 35 -8.47 14.63 1.74
C VAL A 35 -8.69 16.14 1.80
N GLY A 36 -9.49 16.60 2.77
CA GLY A 36 -9.83 18.02 2.89
C GLY A 36 -11.18 18.26 3.53
N LYS A 37 -11.67 19.48 3.37
CA LYS A 37 -12.99 19.91 3.83
C LYS A 37 -13.93 20.09 2.64
N GLU A 38 -15.19 19.78 2.84
CA GLU A 38 -16.28 20.08 1.89
C GLU A 38 -17.40 20.85 2.62
N GLY A 39 -18.18 21.63 1.87
CA GLY A 39 -19.26 22.44 2.43
C GLY A 39 -18.81 23.74 3.10
N HIS A 40 -19.78 24.50 3.60
CA HIS A 40 -19.57 25.83 4.21
C HIS A 40 -20.43 25.99 5.46
N GLY A 41 -19.98 26.83 6.40
CA GLY A 41 -20.74 27.16 7.61
C GLY A 41 -21.12 25.91 8.41
N LYS A 42 -22.44 25.72 8.62
CA LYS A 42 -23.00 24.60 9.41
C LYS A 42 -22.94 23.24 8.68
N ASP A 43 -22.62 23.24 7.39
CA ASP A 43 -22.54 22.03 6.57
C ASP A 43 -21.09 21.64 6.23
N LEU A 44 -20.12 22.25 6.92
CA LEU A 44 -18.73 21.87 6.79
C LEU A 44 -18.49 20.45 7.31
N VAL A 45 -17.83 19.63 6.50
CA VAL A 45 -17.48 18.25 6.78
C VAL A 45 -16.02 17.97 6.40
N HIS A 46 -15.39 17.04 7.10
CA HIS A 46 -14.01 16.61 6.86
C HIS A 46 -14.00 15.26 6.15
N VAL A 47 -13.33 15.19 5.01
CA VAL A 47 -13.31 14.01 4.14
C VAL A 47 -12.05 13.20 4.38
N PHE A 48 -12.24 11.91 4.62
CA PHE A 48 -11.20 10.89 4.69
C PHE A 48 -11.40 9.87 3.59
N ARG A 49 -10.30 9.31 3.09
CA ARG A 49 -10.32 8.34 1.99
C ARG A 49 -9.37 7.18 2.29
N ASP A 50 -9.84 5.97 2.06
CA ASP A 50 -9.01 4.77 2.10
C ASP A 50 -7.97 4.82 0.98
N VAL A 51 -6.72 4.47 1.31
CA VAL A 51 -5.59 4.53 0.37
C VAL A 51 -5.73 3.46 -0.73
N GLY A 52 -6.25 2.27 -0.42
CA GLY A 52 -6.34 1.14 -1.35
C GLY A 52 -7.66 1.06 -2.11
N THR A 53 -8.80 1.26 -1.44
CA THR A 53 -10.14 1.12 -2.05
C THR A 53 -10.72 2.45 -2.53
N HIS A 54 -10.15 3.57 -2.08
CA HIS A 54 -10.69 4.91 -2.30
C HIS A 54 -12.09 5.17 -1.73
N SER A 55 -12.54 4.29 -0.84
CA SER A 55 -13.75 4.44 -0.04
C SER A 55 -13.65 5.65 0.88
N GLN A 56 -14.73 6.42 0.99
CA GLN A 56 -14.71 7.71 1.68
C GLN A 56 -15.56 7.70 2.95
N MET A 57 -15.06 8.38 3.98
CA MET A 57 -15.80 8.71 5.18
C MET A 57 -15.84 10.22 5.35
N VAL A 58 -16.95 10.73 5.88
CA VAL A 58 -17.10 12.15 6.20
C VAL A 58 -17.33 12.31 7.69
N LEU A 59 -16.51 13.14 8.32
CA LEU A 59 -16.63 13.52 9.72
C LEU A 59 -17.28 14.90 9.80
N LYS A 60 -18.45 14.96 10.45
CA LYS A 60 -19.14 16.21 10.82
C LYS A 60 -19.20 16.27 12.33
N ASN A 61 -18.45 17.19 12.94
CA ASN A 61 -18.24 17.25 14.39
C ASN A 61 -17.72 15.90 14.92
N THR A 62 -18.57 15.10 15.56
CA THR A 62 -18.25 13.78 16.13
C THR A 62 -18.98 12.62 15.46
N LEU A 63 -19.73 12.90 14.38
CA LEU A 63 -20.50 11.92 13.61
C LEU A 63 -19.78 11.57 12.31
N VAL A 64 -19.81 10.29 11.96
CA VAL A 64 -19.13 9.78 10.76
C VAL A 64 -20.17 9.19 9.84
N THR A 65 -20.14 9.59 8.58
CA THR A 65 -20.97 9.01 7.53
C THR A 65 -20.08 8.31 6.52
N LEU A 66 -20.39 7.04 6.23
CA LEU A 66 -19.78 6.30 5.14
C LEU A 66 -20.39 6.80 3.82
N ARG A 67 -19.58 7.29 2.88
CA ARG A 67 -20.09 7.73 1.57
C ARG A 67 -20.31 6.53 0.67
N GLU A 68 -21.57 6.28 0.35
CA GLU A 68 -21.97 5.20 -0.55
C GLU A 68 -21.65 5.50 -2.02
N LYS A 69 -21.52 6.79 -2.39
CA LYS A 69 -21.20 7.25 -3.76
C LYS A 69 -20.03 8.24 -3.76
N GLN A 70 -19.06 8.04 -4.66
CA GLN A 70 -18.11 9.09 -5.03
C GLN A 70 -18.88 10.19 -5.78
N GLY A 71 -18.61 11.47 -5.47
CA GLY A 71 -19.32 12.58 -6.08
C GLY A 71 -19.34 12.52 -7.61
N ASN A 72 -20.54 12.59 -8.19
CA ASN A 72 -20.91 12.88 -9.58
C ASN A 72 -20.02 12.34 -10.71
N LYS A 73 -19.46 11.13 -10.58
CA LYS A 73 -19.01 10.37 -11.75
C LYS A 73 -19.72 9.02 -11.78
N GLU A 74 -20.47 8.86 -12.85
CA GLU A 74 -21.23 7.69 -13.25
C GLU A 74 -20.30 6.46 -13.28
N GLY A 75 -20.60 5.48 -12.43
CA GLY A 75 -19.74 4.34 -12.15
C GLY A 75 -20.17 3.68 -10.84
N ASP A 76 -21.29 2.97 -10.89
CA ASP A 76 -22.10 2.47 -9.78
C ASP A 76 -21.44 1.30 -9.00
N LYS A 77 -20.23 1.52 -8.45
CA LYS A 77 -19.63 0.59 -7.48
C LYS A 77 -19.93 1.07 -6.05
N PRO A 78 -20.54 0.24 -5.19
CA PRO A 78 -20.76 0.60 -3.80
C PRO A 78 -19.41 0.83 -3.11
N HIS A 79 -19.22 2.04 -2.57
CA HIS A 79 -17.97 2.47 -1.95
C HIS A 79 -17.75 1.97 -0.52
N TRP A 80 -18.62 1.11 0.00
CA TRP A 80 -18.44 0.45 1.30
C TRP A 80 -19.12 -0.91 1.24
N THR A 81 -18.44 -1.88 0.65
CA THR A 81 -18.92 -3.27 0.62
C THR A 81 -18.93 -3.87 2.04
N GLU A 82 -19.75 -4.90 2.26
CA GLU A 82 -19.74 -5.60 3.56
C GLU A 82 -18.39 -6.24 3.87
N ALA A 83 -17.68 -6.73 2.85
CA ALA A 83 -16.31 -7.25 3.01
C ALA A 83 -15.33 -6.16 3.48
N GLU A 84 -15.45 -4.94 2.93
CA GLU A 84 -14.63 -3.82 3.36
C GLU A 84 -14.97 -3.37 4.79
N LYS A 85 -16.26 -3.27 5.13
CA LYS A 85 -16.69 -2.97 6.50
C LYS A 85 -16.19 -4.04 7.47
N ALA A 86 -16.23 -5.32 7.09
CA ALA A 86 -15.72 -6.43 7.90
C ALA A 86 -14.21 -6.30 8.13
N ARG A 87 -13.42 -5.97 7.08
CA ARG A 87 -11.99 -5.68 7.20
C ARG A 87 -11.70 -4.53 8.16
N TYR A 88 -12.56 -3.51 8.19
CA TYR A 88 -12.45 -2.41 9.16
C TYR A 88 -12.85 -2.80 10.59
N ARG A 89 -13.58 -3.89 10.79
CA ARG A 89 -13.91 -4.46 12.10
C ARG A 89 -12.93 -5.53 12.57
N SER A 90 -11.88 -5.84 11.78
CA SER A 90 -10.86 -6.80 12.19
C SER A 90 -10.31 -6.48 13.58
N THR A 91 -10.18 -7.51 14.39
CA THR A 91 -9.54 -7.45 15.71
C THR A 91 -8.05 -7.13 15.59
N ASP A 92 -7.44 -6.69 16.68
CA ASP A 92 -5.99 -6.45 16.70
C ASP A 92 -5.20 -7.70 16.33
N ALA A 93 -5.60 -8.87 16.83
CA ALA A 93 -4.97 -10.14 16.50
C ALA A 93 -5.07 -10.50 15.01
N GLU A 94 -6.20 -10.23 14.36
CA GLU A 94 -6.34 -10.45 12.91
C GLU A 94 -5.50 -9.46 12.10
N ILE A 95 -5.39 -8.21 12.56
CA ILE A 95 -4.51 -7.21 11.94
C ILE A 95 -3.05 -7.63 12.08
N ASP A 96 -2.64 -8.09 13.26
CA ASP A 96 -1.29 -8.56 13.52
C ASP A 96 -0.96 -9.80 12.69
N ALA A 97 -1.88 -10.75 12.57
CA ALA A 97 -1.73 -11.92 11.70
C ALA A 97 -1.62 -11.54 10.21
N GLU A 98 -2.38 -10.55 9.72
CA GLU A 98 -2.25 -10.04 8.35
C GLU A 98 -0.88 -9.40 8.11
N ILE A 99 -0.37 -8.65 9.09
CA ILE A 99 0.95 -8.02 9.00
C ILE A 99 2.04 -9.09 9.00
N GLU A 100 1.95 -10.07 9.89
CA GLU A 100 2.90 -11.19 9.96
C GLU A 100 2.91 -12.00 8.67
N ALA A 101 1.73 -12.31 8.10
CA ALA A 101 1.63 -13.00 6.82
C ALA A 101 2.32 -12.22 5.68
N LYS A 102 2.06 -10.92 5.58
CA LYS A 102 2.72 -10.05 4.57
C LYS A 102 4.24 -9.98 4.78
N GLN A 103 4.68 -9.97 6.02
CA GLN A 103 6.10 -9.97 6.34
C GLN A 103 6.74 -11.31 5.93
N ALA A 104 6.07 -12.44 6.19
CA ALA A 104 6.53 -13.76 5.78
C ALA A 104 6.60 -13.90 4.24
N GLU A 105 5.60 -13.40 3.51
CA GLU A 105 5.61 -13.34 2.04
C GLU A 105 6.81 -12.53 1.52
N LEU A 106 7.06 -11.37 2.11
CA LEU A 106 8.18 -10.52 1.75
C LEU A 106 9.53 -11.20 2.03
N ASP A 107 9.68 -11.80 3.21
CA ASP A 107 10.91 -12.50 3.60
C ASP A 107 11.16 -13.72 2.69
N PHE A 108 10.13 -14.51 2.41
CA PHE A 108 10.23 -15.60 1.43
C PHE A 108 10.63 -15.09 0.05
N THR A 109 10.00 -14.01 -0.44
CA THR A 109 10.35 -13.42 -1.74
C THR A 109 11.82 -13.01 -1.78
N ARG A 110 12.31 -12.32 -0.75
CA ARG A 110 13.71 -11.90 -0.67
C ARG A 110 14.68 -13.08 -0.66
N ASP A 111 14.28 -14.19 -0.05
CA ASP A 111 15.16 -15.35 0.15
C ASP A 111 15.05 -16.43 -0.93
N CYS A 112 14.06 -16.34 -1.82
CA CYS A 112 13.89 -17.31 -2.90
C CYS A 112 14.94 -17.14 -4.01
N ALA A 113 15.30 -18.26 -4.65
CA ALA A 113 16.29 -18.26 -5.74
C ALA A 113 15.82 -17.42 -6.94
N LEU A 114 14.52 -17.41 -7.22
CA LEU A 114 13.93 -16.61 -8.29
C LEU A 114 14.27 -15.13 -8.14
N TYR A 115 14.02 -14.55 -6.96
CA TYR A 115 14.35 -13.15 -6.71
C TYR A 115 15.86 -12.92 -6.76
N ARG A 116 16.64 -13.73 -6.03
CA ARG A 116 18.10 -13.53 -5.92
C ARG A 116 18.80 -13.56 -7.28
N ASP A 117 18.40 -14.46 -8.17
CA ASP A 117 19.02 -14.60 -9.49
C ASP A 117 18.62 -13.47 -10.46
N HIS A 118 17.44 -12.88 -10.28
CA HIS A 118 16.94 -11.77 -11.11
C HIS A 118 17.03 -10.40 -10.43
N ARG A 119 17.58 -10.32 -9.22
CA ARG A 119 17.58 -9.12 -8.37
C ARG A 119 18.20 -7.91 -9.07
N GLU A 120 19.40 -8.04 -9.62
CA GLU A 120 20.08 -6.94 -10.30
C GLU A 120 19.35 -6.50 -11.57
N GLN A 121 18.75 -7.46 -12.31
CA GLN A 121 17.91 -7.17 -13.47
C GLN A 121 16.66 -6.36 -13.07
N LEU A 122 16.00 -6.72 -11.97
CA LEU A 122 14.82 -6.00 -11.48
C LEU A 122 15.19 -4.60 -10.98
N LEU A 123 16.31 -4.49 -10.26
CA LEU A 123 16.78 -3.22 -9.69
C LEU A 123 17.29 -2.23 -10.74
N SER A 124 17.79 -2.69 -11.89
CA SER A 124 18.24 -1.81 -12.98
C SER A 124 17.14 -0.94 -13.59
N HIS A 125 15.87 -1.17 -13.25
CA HIS A 125 14.73 -0.34 -13.67
C HIS A 125 14.45 0.82 -12.71
N TYR A 126 15.13 0.92 -11.57
CA TYR A 126 14.95 1.99 -10.60
C TYR A 126 16.02 3.07 -10.78
N THR A 127 15.58 4.32 -10.97
CA THR A 127 16.46 5.49 -11.21
C THR A 127 17.51 5.71 -10.13
N ASP A 128 17.20 5.29 -8.90
CA ASP A 128 18.06 5.45 -7.73
C ASP A 128 19.01 4.26 -7.50
N TRP A 129 19.01 3.27 -8.39
CA TRP A 129 19.92 2.13 -8.36
C TRP A 129 21.19 2.41 -9.19
N PRO A 130 22.40 1.97 -8.76
CA PRO A 130 23.63 2.24 -9.50
C PRO A 130 23.67 1.67 -10.91
N GLY A 131 23.01 0.52 -11.11
CA GLY A 131 22.90 -0.15 -12.40
C GLY A 131 21.74 0.35 -13.26
N PHE A 132 21.16 1.52 -12.96
CA PHE A 132 19.99 2.02 -13.68
C PHE A 132 20.25 2.14 -15.18
N GLN A 133 19.29 1.65 -15.98
CA GLN A 133 19.33 1.73 -17.44
C GLN A 133 18.29 2.75 -17.96
N PRO A 134 18.72 3.89 -18.55
CA PRO A 134 17.84 5.03 -18.81
C PRO A 134 16.77 4.86 -19.91
N ASP A 135 16.71 3.73 -20.62
CA ASP A 135 15.73 3.49 -21.70
C ASP A 135 14.96 2.17 -21.53
N GLY A 136 14.92 1.63 -20.30
CA GLY A 136 14.22 0.40 -19.98
C GLY A 136 12.71 0.59 -19.69
N PRO A 137 11.91 -0.49 -19.75
CA PRO A 137 10.54 -0.46 -19.27
C PRO A 137 10.46 -0.08 -17.78
N HIS A 138 9.28 0.39 -17.35
CA HIS A 138 9.02 0.65 -15.94
C HIS A 138 9.15 -0.65 -15.13
N PRO A 139 9.63 -0.63 -13.85
CA PRO A 139 9.84 -1.84 -13.05
C PRO A 139 8.71 -2.87 -13.09
N GLY A 140 7.46 -2.41 -12.98
CA GLY A 140 6.27 -3.28 -13.06
C GLY A 140 6.15 -4.02 -14.39
N GLU A 141 6.36 -3.33 -15.51
CA GLU A 141 6.31 -3.92 -16.85
C GLU A 141 7.47 -4.90 -17.06
N ALA A 142 8.67 -4.55 -16.58
CA ALA A 142 9.85 -5.40 -16.63
C ALA A 142 9.65 -6.70 -15.86
N ALA A 143 9.15 -6.61 -14.62
CA ALA A 143 8.87 -7.77 -13.78
C ALA A 143 7.78 -8.66 -14.39
N ARG A 144 6.71 -8.07 -14.93
CA ARG A 144 5.67 -8.82 -15.63
C ARG A 144 6.23 -9.56 -16.85
N ALA A 145 7.04 -8.88 -17.67
CA ALA A 145 7.69 -9.51 -18.82
C ALA A 145 8.61 -10.66 -18.41
N LEU A 146 9.34 -10.51 -17.30
CA LEU A 146 10.14 -11.58 -16.71
C LEU A 146 9.28 -12.78 -16.28
N ILE A 147 8.18 -12.56 -15.55
CA ILE A 147 7.25 -13.63 -15.13
C ILE A 147 6.72 -14.38 -16.34
N VAL A 148 6.30 -13.68 -17.40
CA VAL A 148 5.80 -14.31 -18.64
C VAL A 148 6.91 -15.14 -19.31
N ALA A 149 8.11 -14.59 -19.48
CA ALA A 149 9.22 -15.30 -20.11
C ALA A 149 9.62 -16.57 -19.33
N LEU A 150 9.63 -16.51 -18.00
CA LEU A 150 9.90 -17.66 -17.13
C LEU A 150 8.78 -18.70 -17.17
N ALA A 151 7.52 -18.28 -17.29
CA ALA A 151 6.40 -19.18 -17.47
C ALA A 151 6.49 -19.94 -18.80
N ASP A 152 6.82 -19.23 -19.89
CA ASP A 152 7.04 -19.83 -21.21
C ASP A 152 8.21 -20.83 -21.20
N ALA A 153 9.28 -20.51 -20.45
CA ALA A 153 10.42 -21.38 -20.23
C ALA A 153 10.13 -22.54 -19.26
N ARG A 154 8.95 -22.58 -18.63
CA ARG A 154 8.57 -23.53 -17.57
C ARG A 154 9.58 -23.57 -16.42
N ASP A 155 10.03 -22.40 -16.00
CA ASP A 155 11.03 -22.29 -14.95
C ASP A 155 10.49 -22.88 -13.62
N PRO A 156 11.17 -23.87 -13.03
CA PRO A 156 10.70 -24.52 -11.81
C PRO A 156 10.72 -23.58 -10.60
N ARG A 157 11.57 -22.55 -10.59
CA ARG A 157 11.64 -21.54 -9.51
C ARG A 157 10.41 -20.64 -9.55
N LEU A 158 9.92 -20.30 -10.74
CA LEU A 158 8.65 -19.57 -10.89
C LEU A 158 7.47 -20.41 -10.42
N ALA A 159 7.41 -21.70 -10.78
CA ALA A 159 6.34 -22.59 -10.34
C ALA A 159 6.29 -22.70 -8.81
N ALA A 160 7.44 -22.89 -8.16
CA ALA A 160 7.54 -22.94 -6.69
C ALA A 160 7.15 -21.60 -6.04
N PHE A 161 7.52 -20.48 -6.65
CA PHE A 161 7.13 -19.15 -6.18
C PHE A 161 5.62 -18.92 -6.27
N ALA A 162 5.01 -19.26 -7.42
CA ALA A 162 3.56 -19.17 -7.63
C ALA A 162 2.77 -20.06 -6.67
N GLU A 163 3.26 -21.27 -6.40
CA GLU A 163 2.67 -22.20 -5.44
C GLU A 163 2.70 -21.63 -4.01
N HIS A 164 3.84 -21.11 -3.56
CA HIS A 164 3.99 -20.50 -2.24
C HIS A 164 3.11 -19.26 -2.07
N MET A 165 3.01 -18.43 -3.11
CA MET A 165 2.18 -17.22 -3.11
C MET A 165 0.71 -17.47 -3.40
N HIS A 166 0.32 -18.72 -3.64
CA HIS A 166 -1.05 -19.12 -3.96
C HIS A 166 -1.67 -18.29 -5.11
N SER A 167 -0.87 -17.94 -6.11
CA SER A 167 -1.31 -17.14 -7.26
C SER A 167 -0.63 -17.56 -8.55
N ASN A 168 -1.40 -17.58 -9.64
CA ASN A 168 -0.90 -17.73 -11.00
C ASN A 168 -1.09 -16.45 -11.83
N ASP A 169 -1.56 -15.36 -11.21
CA ASP A 169 -1.75 -14.08 -11.89
C ASP A 169 -0.39 -13.39 -12.09
N PRO A 170 0.06 -13.17 -13.35
CA PRO A 170 1.37 -12.58 -13.61
C PRO A 170 1.54 -11.17 -13.02
N GLU A 171 0.46 -10.38 -12.96
CA GLU A 171 0.50 -9.03 -12.39
C GLU A 171 0.74 -9.10 -10.89
N HIS A 172 -0.01 -9.95 -10.19
CA HIS A 172 0.17 -10.17 -8.76
C HIS A 172 1.56 -10.73 -8.43
N LEU A 173 2.04 -11.72 -9.19
CA LEU A 173 3.37 -12.28 -8.98
C LEU A 173 4.49 -11.27 -9.24
N ALA A 174 4.36 -10.43 -10.27
CA ALA A 174 5.29 -9.34 -10.52
C ALA A 174 5.29 -8.31 -9.37
N HIS A 175 4.12 -7.97 -8.84
CA HIS A 175 4.01 -7.06 -7.68
C HIS A 175 4.73 -7.62 -6.45
N LEU A 176 4.51 -8.90 -6.13
CA LEU A 176 5.18 -9.57 -5.02
C LEU A 176 6.69 -9.62 -5.24
N LEU A 177 7.15 -9.99 -6.45
CA LEU A 177 8.57 -10.08 -6.79
C LEU A 177 9.31 -8.73 -6.67
N LEU A 178 8.61 -7.61 -6.90
CA LEU A 178 9.17 -6.26 -6.76
C LEU A 178 9.14 -5.72 -5.33
N ALA A 179 8.42 -6.34 -4.40
CA ALA A 179 8.28 -5.82 -3.04
C ALA A 179 9.64 -5.62 -2.33
N PRO A 180 10.61 -6.56 -2.40
CA PRO A 180 11.93 -6.33 -1.82
C PRO A 180 12.72 -5.21 -2.52
N CYS A 181 12.57 -5.02 -3.84
CA CYS A 181 13.26 -3.96 -4.58
C CYS A 181 12.94 -2.56 -4.03
N HIS A 182 11.67 -2.31 -3.69
CA HIS A 182 11.28 -1.03 -3.08
C HIS A 182 12.03 -0.74 -1.78
N LEU A 183 12.15 -1.75 -0.91
CA LEU A 183 12.84 -1.61 0.37
C LEU A 183 14.34 -1.38 0.19
N GLU A 184 14.96 -2.06 -0.78
CA GLU A 184 16.38 -1.89 -1.05
C GLU A 184 16.71 -0.50 -1.63
N VAL A 185 15.85 -0.01 -2.53
CA VAL A 185 15.97 1.35 -3.07
C VAL A 185 15.77 2.40 -1.97
N GLU A 186 14.77 2.22 -1.10
CA GLU A 186 14.54 3.11 0.04
C GLU A 186 15.70 3.09 1.04
N ALA A 187 16.23 1.91 1.39
CA ALA A 187 17.38 1.76 2.26
C ALA A 187 18.61 2.48 1.69
N ARG A 188 18.82 2.37 0.37
CA ARG A 188 19.89 3.08 -0.32
C ARG A 188 19.72 4.59 -0.28
N LYS A 189 18.51 5.11 -0.55
CA LYS A 189 18.21 6.55 -0.44
C LYS A 189 18.47 7.06 0.97
N ALA A 190 18.07 6.29 1.97
CA ALA A 190 18.30 6.64 3.37
C ALA A 190 19.80 6.68 3.71
N ALA A 191 20.61 5.75 3.19
CA ALA A 191 22.06 5.76 3.35
C ALA A 191 22.71 6.99 2.67
N ALA A 192 22.38 7.26 1.41
CA ALA A 192 22.90 8.42 0.67
C ALA A 192 22.58 9.76 1.37
N ASN A 193 21.38 9.90 1.93
CA ASN A 193 20.99 11.10 2.68
C ASN A 193 21.72 11.26 4.02
N ARG A 194 22.16 10.16 4.64
CA ARG A 194 22.98 10.22 5.87
C ARG A 194 24.41 10.65 5.55
N ASP A 195 24.98 10.10 4.49
CA ASP A 195 26.35 10.42 4.08
C ASP A 195 26.47 11.88 3.60
N GLY A 196 25.52 12.37 2.79
CA GLY A 196 25.52 13.76 2.33
C GLY A 196 25.28 14.80 3.43
N ARG A 197 24.80 14.39 4.62
CA ARG A 197 24.67 15.27 5.79
C ARG A 197 25.92 15.30 6.65
N ALA A 198 26.72 14.23 6.62
CA ALA A 198 28.02 14.19 7.31
C ALA A 198 29.06 15.11 6.62
N ASP A 199 28.97 15.28 5.30
CA ASP A 199 29.86 16.16 4.53
C ASP A 199 29.48 17.66 4.57
N ALA A 200 28.30 18.00 5.09
CA ALA A 200 27.82 19.39 5.18
C ALA A 200 28.14 20.07 6.53
N ASP A 201 28.68 19.32 7.49
CA ASP A 201 29.00 19.78 8.87
C ASP A 201 30.52 19.90 9.13
N ILE A 202 31.34 20.10 8.08
CA ILE A 202 32.80 20.38 8.20
C ILE A 202 33.15 21.76 7.62
#